data_AF-A0A517N243-F1
#
_entry.id   AF-A0A517N243-F1
#
_cell.length_a   1.000
_cell.length_b   1.000
_cell.length_c   1.000
_cell.angle_alpha   90.00
_cell.angle_beta   90.00
_cell.angle_gamma   90.00
#
_symmetry.space_group_name_H-M   'P 1'
#
loop_
_entity.id
_entity.type
_entity.pdbx_description
1 polymer ?
#
loop_
_entity_poly.entity_id
_entity_poly.type
_entity_poly.pdbx_seq_one_letter_code
_entity_poly.pdbx_strand_id
1 'polypeptide(L)'
;MIATRRYEGLNVVLVVPSWFRRILGGTLILLNASICYGEEARSVSTARQMIADSTQPASERIADTVELIRGETLRCVALPATTPLKQLEAQWKRIAKIDLLVNDLSNAPRYQLVRFQFALALIEQGKQLYRTPVAATARKQRMLMAREKLRTALFMLKDVDEEFAKRVPGPSSKPTDSDDDASLSITAITALRTNLELYLAKAYRWQALCYPAESADWYNSLGLAQEQLATLAGVPDSSPLKKQVLSEKAICEQIMKQRFGYEPRISPTLPILEPLAVAPEKVDVRAAEPTSSAGDRSGRQSEAHRAEEVAARLSSSPETRRDAYLHWSHIEARSPGGSPRWQRARKARIDLLEKLGEQGRADKLQKLTEVLYPETTAANRK
;
A
#
# COMPACT_ATOMS: atom_id res chain seq x y z
N MET A 1 29.18 28.65 -11.29
CA MET A 1 30.52 28.31 -10.76
C MET A 1 30.53 26.80 -10.55
N ILE A 2 31.19 26.06 -11.45
CA ILE A 2 31.08 24.59 -11.55
C ILE A 2 32.33 23.99 -10.92
N ALA A 3 32.17 23.22 -9.84
CA ALA A 3 33.22 22.37 -9.29
C ALA A 3 33.04 20.95 -9.83
N THR A 4 33.94 20.50 -10.71
CA THR A 4 33.98 19.14 -11.25
C THR A 4 34.91 18.26 -10.41
N ARG A 5 34.39 17.16 -9.87
CA ARG A 5 35.19 15.98 -9.48
C ARG A 5 34.96 14.88 -10.51
N ARG A 6 36.04 14.41 -11.15
CA ARG A 6 36.04 13.28 -12.08
C ARG A 6 35.97 11.97 -11.31
N TYR A 7 35.03 11.10 -11.67
CA TYR A 7 35.17 9.66 -11.59
C TYR A 7 34.92 9.08 -12.99
N GLU A 8 35.77 8.14 -13.39
CA GLU A 8 35.75 7.50 -14.69
C GLU A 8 34.56 6.54 -14.82
N GLY A 9 33.88 6.59 -15.98
CA GLY A 9 32.93 5.57 -16.42
C GLY A 9 31.47 6.01 -16.43
N LEU A 10 30.97 6.31 -17.65
CA LEU A 10 29.56 6.55 -18.04
C LEU A 10 28.89 7.84 -17.53
N ASN A 11 28.94 8.88 -18.35
CA ASN A 11 28.01 10.01 -18.29
C ASN A 11 26.67 9.60 -18.92
N VAL A 12 25.65 9.37 -18.10
CA VAL A 12 24.25 9.46 -18.54
C VAL A 12 23.69 10.76 -17.97
N VAL A 13 23.65 11.81 -18.78
CA VAL A 13 22.95 13.05 -18.44
C VAL A 13 21.48 12.83 -18.75
N LEU A 14 20.70 12.49 -17.73
CA LEU A 14 19.24 12.40 -17.84
C LEU A 14 18.67 13.81 -17.63
N VAL A 15 18.45 14.53 -18.72
CA VAL A 15 17.67 15.77 -18.71
C VAL A 15 16.21 15.39 -18.57
N VAL A 16 15.68 15.45 -17.35
CA VAL A 16 14.25 15.26 -17.09
C VAL A 16 13.54 16.59 -17.36
N PRO A 17 12.60 16.65 -18.32
CA PRO A 17 11.87 17.88 -18.61
C PRO A 17 11.02 18.31 -17.42
N SER A 18 10.97 19.62 -17.14
CA SER A 18 10.20 20.19 -16.03
C SER A 18 8.69 19.89 -16.08
N TRP A 19 8.14 19.62 -17.26
CA TRP A 19 6.74 19.19 -17.43
C TRP A 19 6.47 17.76 -16.94
N PHE A 20 7.50 16.91 -16.83
CA PHE A 20 7.38 15.56 -16.27
C PHE A 20 7.12 15.58 -14.75
N ARG A 21 7.55 16.65 -14.05
CA ARG A 21 7.15 16.92 -12.65
C ARG A 21 5.70 17.40 -12.53
N ARG A 22 5.11 18.00 -13.58
CA ARG A 22 3.73 18.49 -13.57
C ARG A 22 2.68 17.38 -13.75
N ILE A 23 3.01 16.29 -14.45
CA ILE A 23 2.06 15.16 -14.65
C ILE A 23 1.96 14.25 -13.42
N LEU A 24 2.98 14.22 -12.55
CA LEU A 24 2.97 13.52 -11.26
C LEU A 24 2.20 14.26 -10.14
N GLY A 25 1.61 15.43 -10.44
CA GLY A 25 0.65 16.11 -9.57
C GLY A 25 -0.74 15.45 -9.53
N GLY A 26 -0.95 14.39 -10.30
CA GLY A 26 -2.22 13.67 -10.37
C GLY A 26 -2.12 12.25 -9.79
N THR A 27 -2.91 12.01 -8.74
CA THR A 27 -3.32 10.70 -8.21
C THR A 27 -2.43 10.04 -7.17
N LEU A 28 -2.95 10.11 -5.94
CA LEU A 28 -2.64 9.37 -4.72
C LEU A 28 -2.79 7.83 -4.88
N ILE A 29 -2.12 7.21 -5.87
CA ILE A 29 -2.09 5.75 -6.11
C ILE A 29 -0.85 5.09 -5.46
N LEU A 30 0.02 5.88 -4.81
CA LEU A 30 1.37 5.45 -4.40
C LEU A 30 1.47 4.67 -3.08
N LEU A 31 0.37 4.15 -2.54
CA LEU A 31 0.45 3.19 -1.43
C LEU A 31 0.78 1.75 -1.87
N ASN A 32 0.55 1.39 -3.14
CA ASN A 32 0.90 0.07 -3.67
C ASN A 32 1.98 0.06 -4.77
N ALA A 33 2.16 1.15 -5.52
CA ALA A 33 3.09 1.14 -6.66
C ALA A 33 4.57 1.37 -6.29
N SER A 34 4.86 1.94 -5.12
CA SER A 34 6.23 2.38 -4.78
C SER A 34 7.13 1.28 -4.22
N ILE A 35 6.61 0.07 -3.99
CA ILE A 35 7.46 -1.11 -3.75
C ILE A 35 8.20 -1.50 -5.05
N CYS A 36 7.79 -0.97 -6.21
CA CYS A 36 8.30 -1.39 -7.52
C CYS A 36 9.35 -0.46 -8.17
N TYR A 37 9.67 0.69 -7.59
CA TYR A 37 10.68 1.59 -8.17
C TYR A 37 11.91 1.67 -7.27
N GLY A 38 12.99 1.07 -7.75
CA GLY A 38 14.36 1.23 -7.23
C GLY A 38 14.97 2.60 -7.58
N GLU A 39 14.16 3.65 -7.74
CA GLU A 39 14.68 5.01 -7.59
C GLU A 39 15.01 5.15 -6.11
N GLU A 40 16.30 5.35 -5.85
CA GLU A 40 16.89 5.53 -4.52
C GLU A 40 15.92 6.29 -3.63
N ALA A 41 15.30 5.59 -2.67
CA ALA A 41 14.69 6.25 -1.55
C ALA A 41 15.76 7.19 -1.02
N ARG A 42 15.60 8.51 -1.26
CA ARG A 42 16.57 9.52 -0.84
C ARG A 42 16.96 9.13 0.56
N SER A 43 18.27 9.02 0.80
CA SER A 43 18.73 8.54 2.10
C SER A 43 18.00 9.33 3.18
N VAL A 44 17.56 8.68 4.25
CA VAL A 44 16.74 9.36 5.27
C VAL A 44 17.48 10.58 5.86
N SER A 45 18.81 10.56 5.83
CA SER A 45 19.65 11.74 6.06
C SER A 45 19.40 12.87 5.07
N THR A 46 19.38 12.60 3.77
CA THR A 46 19.08 13.59 2.72
C THR A 46 17.68 14.17 2.88
N ALA A 47 16.66 13.33 3.09
CA ALA A 47 15.29 13.82 3.28
C ALA A 47 15.16 14.74 4.50
N ARG A 48 15.81 14.40 5.63
CA ARG A 48 15.84 15.28 6.81
C ARG A 48 16.56 16.59 6.56
N GLN A 49 17.67 16.56 5.82
CA GLN A 49 18.40 17.77 5.47
C GLN A 49 17.57 18.69 4.58
N MET A 50 16.83 18.14 3.62
CA MET A 50 15.94 18.90 2.75
C MET A 50 14.75 19.50 3.54
N ILE A 51 14.13 18.73 4.43
CA ILE A 51 13.05 19.25 5.29
C ILE A 51 13.55 20.37 6.22
N ALA A 52 14.79 20.30 6.69
CA ALA A 52 15.41 21.32 7.54
C ALA A 52 15.88 22.56 6.76
N ASP A 53 16.00 22.46 5.44
CA ASP A 53 16.42 23.57 4.59
C ASP A 53 15.26 24.55 4.37
N SER A 54 15.22 25.60 5.20
CA SER A 54 14.21 26.66 5.12
C SER A 54 14.20 27.43 3.79
N THR A 55 15.24 27.27 2.95
CA THR A 55 15.27 27.92 1.63
C THR A 55 14.38 27.19 0.60
N GLN A 56 13.98 25.95 0.88
CA GLN A 56 13.10 25.19 0.00
C GLN A 56 11.64 25.68 0.12
N PRO A 57 10.88 25.66 -0.99
CA PRO A 57 9.45 25.94 -0.96
C PRO A 57 8.72 25.03 0.03
N ALA A 58 7.76 25.58 0.76
CA ALA A 58 6.97 24.81 1.74
C ALA A 58 6.27 23.58 1.11
N SER A 59 5.84 23.68 -0.16
CA SER A 59 5.25 22.57 -0.90
C SER A 59 6.21 21.41 -1.12
N GLU A 60 7.49 21.68 -1.41
CA GLU A 60 8.53 20.66 -1.56
C GLU A 60 8.89 20.03 -0.21
N ARG A 61 9.06 20.85 0.84
CA ARG A 61 9.31 20.36 2.20
C ARG A 61 8.17 19.45 2.71
N ILE A 62 6.92 19.79 2.39
CA ILE A 62 5.75 18.96 2.71
C ILE A 62 5.80 17.63 1.98
N ALA A 63 6.09 17.63 0.67
CA ALA A 63 6.19 16.41 -0.11
C ALA A 63 7.29 15.49 0.42
N ASP A 64 8.48 16.05 0.70
CA ASP A 64 9.60 15.31 1.28
C ASP A 64 9.29 14.78 2.69
N THR A 65 8.50 15.52 3.48
CA THR A 65 8.02 15.07 4.80
C THR A 65 7.08 13.88 4.67
N VAL A 66 6.08 13.94 3.76
CA VAL A 66 5.14 12.84 3.52
C VAL A 66 5.92 11.59 3.11
N GLU A 67 6.89 11.73 2.21
CA GLU A 67 7.76 10.63 1.76
C GLU A 67 8.63 10.07 2.89
N LEU A 68 9.18 10.93 3.75
CA LEU A 68 9.96 10.49 4.90
C LEU A 68 9.10 9.69 5.90
N ILE A 69 7.89 10.16 6.24
CA ILE A 69 6.97 9.44 7.14
C ILE A 69 6.60 8.09 6.52
N ARG A 70 6.28 8.08 5.23
CA ARG A 70 5.95 6.86 4.48
C ARG A 70 7.09 5.86 4.51
N GLY A 71 8.32 6.29 4.17
CA GLY A 71 9.50 5.44 4.18
C GLY A 71 9.82 4.86 5.55
N GLU A 72 9.76 5.66 6.62
CA GLU A 72 9.97 5.17 7.98
C GLU A 72 8.83 4.24 8.45
N THR A 73 7.58 4.49 8.03
CA THR A 73 6.45 3.59 8.31
C THR A 73 6.67 2.22 7.65
N LEU A 74 7.06 2.20 6.38
CA LEU A 74 7.36 0.95 5.66
C LEU A 74 8.50 0.18 6.33
N ARG A 75 9.56 0.86 6.79
CA ARG A 75 10.64 0.24 7.57
C ARG A 75 10.12 -0.39 8.86
N CYS A 76 9.24 0.29 9.59
CA CYS A 76 8.64 -0.24 10.82
C CYS A 76 7.78 -1.48 10.56
N VAL A 77 6.97 -1.44 9.50
CA VAL A 77 6.07 -2.56 9.12
C VAL A 77 6.86 -3.76 8.61
N ALA A 78 8.00 -3.55 7.96
CA ALA A 78 8.88 -4.62 7.47
C ALA A 78 9.65 -5.34 8.59
N LEU A 79 9.64 -4.84 9.83
CA LEU A 79 10.30 -5.51 10.94
C LEU A 79 9.64 -6.86 11.26
N PRO A 80 10.43 -7.92 11.52
CA PRO A 80 9.89 -9.22 11.90
C PRO A 80 8.96 -9.14 13.10
N ALA A 81 7.90 -9.96 13.14
CA ALA A 81 7.00 -10.07 14.28
C ALA A 81 7.70 -10.48 15.59
N THR A 82 8.92 -11.02 15.50
CA THR A 82 9.79 -11.37 16.64
C THR A 82 10.60 -10.19 17.18
N THR A 83 10.49 -9.00 16.57
CA THR A 83 11.26 -7.82 16.99
C THR A 83 10.87 -7.40 18.41
N PRO A 84 11.84 -7.21 19.32
CA PRO A 84 11.55 -6.79 20.70
C PRO A 84 10.75 -5.48 20.75
N LEU A 85 9.76 -5.40 21.64
CA LEU A 85 8.86 -4.24 21.74
C LEU A 85 9.62 -2.92 21.92
N LYS A 86 10.68 -2.91 22.74
CA LYS A 86 11.53 -1.73 22.96
C LYS A 86 12.18 -1.22 21.67
N GLN A 87 12.64 -2.15 20.81
CA GLN A 87 13.20 -1.79 19.50
C GLN A 87 12.11 -1.28 18.57
N LEU A 88 10.94 -1.92 18.57
CA LEU A 88 9.81 -1.48 17.75
C LEU A 88 9.36 -0.06 18.13
N GLU A 89 9.19 0.21 19.42
CA GLU A 89 8.86 1.54 19.95
C GLU A 89 9.92 2.59 19.60
N ALA A 90 11.21 2.23 19.65
CA ALA A 90 12.29 3.12 19.26
C ALA A 90 12.21 3.52 17.78
N GLN A 91 11.75 2.62 16.90
CA GLN A 91 11.54 2.91 15.48
C GLN A 91 10.33 3.82 15.27
N TRP A 92 9.19 3.52 15.90
CA TRP A 92 8.00 4.40 15.84
C TRP A 92 8.26 5.80 16.44
N LYS A 93 9.11 5.91 17.46
CA LYS A 93 9.56 7.21 17.99
C LYS A 93 10.33 8.04 16.96
N ARG A 94 10.96 7.44 15.95
CA ARG A 94 11.62 8.19 14.86
C ARG A 94 10.59 8.90 14.00
N ILE A 95 9.45 8.26 13.72
CA ILE A 95 8.33 8.87 13.00
C ILE A 95 7.76 10.03 13.82
N ALA A 96 7.50 9.83 15.12
CA ALA A 96 6.99 10.89 15.99
C ALA A 96 7.90 12.13 16.05
N LYS A 97 9.23 11.94 15.93
CA LYS A 97 10.19 13.06 15.89
C LYS A 97 10.12 13.89 14.60
N ILE A 98 9.54 13.36 13.52
CA ILE A 98 9.36 14.12 12.27
C ILE A 98 8.37 15.27 12.49
N ASP A 99 7.39 15.11 13.39
CA ASP A 99 6.40 16.15 13.69
C ASP A 99 7.06 17.44 14.21
N LEU A 100 8.14 17.29 14.99
CA LEU A 100 8.96 18.41 15.47
C LEU A 100 9.68 19.17 14.35
N LEU A 101 9.96 18.51 13.21
CA LEU A 101 10.66 19.11 12.07
C LEU A 101 9.74 19.93 11.17
N VAL A 102 8.43 19.80 11.32
CA VAL A 102 7.43 20.39 10.42
C VAL A 102 6.45 21.31 11.15
N ASN A 103 6.77 21.67 12.39
CA ASN A 103 5.93 22.56 13.18
C ASN A 103 5.79 23.96 12.53
N ASP A 104 6.84 24.43 11.85
CA ASP A 104 6.84 25.68 11.08
C ASP A 104 5.97 25.61 9.81
N LEU A 105 5.68 24.39 9.32
CA LEU A 105 4.82 24.16 8.15
C LEU A 105 3.33 24.06 8.51
N SER A 106 2.96 24.20 9.80
CA SER A 106 1.59 24.00 10.27
C SER A 106 0.53 24.89 9.58
N ASN A 107 0.93 26.09 9.15
CA ASN A 107 0.05 27.04 8.45
C ASN A 107 0.05 26.85 6.92
N ALA A 108 0.89 25.97 6.37
CA ALA A 108 0.97 25.78 4.93
C ALA A 108 -0.29 25.06 4.40
N PRO A 109 -0.82 25.44 3.22
CA PRO A 109 -2.06 24.86 2.70
C PRO A 109 -2.03 23.33 2.59
N ARG A 110 -0.87 22.75 2.24
CA ARG A 110 -0.71 21.30 2.05
C ARG A 110 -0.37 20.54 3.34
N TYR A 111 -0.27 21.20 4.49
CA TYR A 111 0.11 20.55 5.76
C TYR A 111 -0.84 19.40 6.16
N GLN A 112 -2.11 19.47 5.73
CA GLN A 112 -3.07 18.39 5.95
C GLN A 112 -2.62 17.05 5.35
N LEU A 113 -1.78 17.04 4.30
CA LEU A 113 -1.20 15.81 3.76
C LEU A 113 -0.22 15.15 4.73
N VAL A 114 0.57 15.94 5.46
CA VAL A 114 1.50 15.45 6.49
C VAL A 114 0.70 14.81 7.63
N ARG A 115 -0.36 15.48 8.08
CA ARG A 115 -1.24 14.99 9.15
C ARG A 115 -1.95 13.70 8.74
N PHE A 116 -2.46 13.65 7.50
CA PHE A 116 -3.03 12.45 6.92
C PHE A 116 -2.03 11.29 6.95
N GLN A 117 -0.80 11.52 6.49
CA GLN A 117 0.25 10.50 6.47
C GLN A 117 0.66 10.03 7.88
N PHE A 118 0.70 10.93 8.88
CA PHE A 118 0.90 10.55 10.28
C PHE A 118 -0.24 9.67 10.82
N ALA A 119 -1.48 9.99 10.47
CA ALA A 119 -2.63 9.17 10.88
C ALA A 119 -2.53 7.75 10.28
N LEU A 120 -2.09 7.61 9.02
CA LEU A 120 -1.81 6.31 8.41
C LEU A 120 -0.70 5.55 9.15
N ALA A 121 0.38 6.24 9.54
CA ALA A 121 1.46 5.63 10.33
C ALA A 121 0.95 5.12 11.70
N LEU A 122 0.07 5.86 12.36
CA LEU A 122 -0.56 5.45 13.63
C LEU A 122 -1.48 4.23 13.45
N ILE A 123 -2.21 4.13 12.33
CA ILE A 123 -2.99 2.93 12.01
C ILE A 123 -2.07 1.72 11.88
N GLU A 124 -0.98 1.83 11.11
CA GLU A 124 -0.01 0.73 10.96
C GLU A 124 0.66 0.37 12.29
N GLN A 125 0.97 1.34 13.14
CA GLN A 125 1.48 1.09 14.48
C GLN A 125 0.47 0.29 15.32
N GLY A 126 -0.81 0.70 15.34
CA GLY A 126 -1.88 -0.01 16.04
C GLY A 126 -2.06 -1.43 15.53
N LYS A 127 -2.03 -1.62 14.20
CA LYS A 127 -2.08 -2.94 13.55
C LYS A 127 -0.94 -3.84 13.95
N GLN A 128 0.28 -3.31 13.97
CA GLN A 128 1.46 -4.09 14.35
C GLN A 128 1.39 -4.49 15.83
N LEU A 129 1.03 -3.57 16.72
CA LEU A 129 0.78 -3.88 18.13
C LEU A 129 -0.28 -4.97 18.29
N TYR A 130 -1.35 -4.97 17.49
CA TYR A 130 -2.34 -6.05 17.52
C TYR A 130 -1.77 -7.40 17.08
N ARG A 131 -0.98 -7.43 15.99
CA ARG A 131 -0.48 -8.66 15.35
C ARG A 131 0.72 -9.27 16.05
N THR A 132 1.55 -8.49 16.73
CA THR A 132 2.78 -8.99 17.35
C THR A 132 2.44 -9.94 18.50
N PRO A 133 2.94 -11.20 18.48
CA PRO A 133 2.69 -12.16 19.55
C PRO A 133 3.27 -11.67 20.89
N VAL A 134 2.56 -11.97 21.98
CA VAL A 134 2.99 -11.70 23.35
C VAL A 134 2.53 -12.79 24.29
N ALA A 135 3.26 -12.93 25.40
CA ALA A 135 2.77 -13.64 26.57
C ALA A 135 1.41 -13.08 27.00
N ALA A 136 0.54 -13.96 27.52
CA ALA A 136 -0.84 -13.62 27.90
C ALA A 136 -0.91 -12.43 28.86
N THR A 137 0.05 -12.32 29.79
CA THR A 137 0.16 -11.24 30.78
C THR A 137 0.38 -9.86 30.13
N ALA A 138 1.15 -9.79 29.04
CA ALA A 138 1.42 -8.54 28.32
C ALA A 138 0.38 -8.21 27.23
N ARG A 139 -0.48 -9.18 26.87
CA ARG A 139 -1.49 -9.02 25.81
C ARG A 139 -2.48 -7.90 26.12
N LYS A 140 -2.97 -7.81 27.36
CA LYS A 140 -3.94 -6.76 27.77
C LYS A 140 -3.35 -5.36 27.59
N GLN A 141 -2.12 -5.13 28.05
CA GLN A 141 -1.42 -3.86 27.90
C GLN A 141 -1.19 -3.52 26.43
N ARG A 142 -0.78 -4.50 25.61
CA ARG A 142 -0.58 -4.29 24.18
C ARG A 142 -1.88 -3.92 23.44
N MET A 143 -3.00 -4.55 23.78
CA MET A 143 -4.31 -4.18 23.22
C MET A 143 -4.75 -2.78 23.66
N LEU A 144 -4.38 -2.31 24.86
CA LEU A 144 -4.63 -0.93 25.28
C LEU A 144 -3.82 0.06 24.43
N MET A 145 -2.53 -0.19 24.24
CA MET A 145 -1.67 0.65 23.38
C MET A 145 -2.15 0.67 21.93
N ALA A 146 -2.54 -0.49 21.37
CA ALA A 146 -3.10 -0.56 20.03
C ALA A 146 -4.36 0.31 19.88
N ARG A 147 -5.27 0.23 20.85
CA ARG A 147 -6.49 1.07 20.89
C ARG A 147 -6.17 2.55 20.99
N GLU A 148 -5.20 2.92 21.81
CA GLU A 148 -4.77 4.32 21.94
C GLU A 148 -4.29 4.86 20.59
N LYS A 149 -3.39 4.14 19.90
CA LYS A 149 -2.90 4.56 18.57
C LYS A 149 -4.00 4.66 17.52
N LEU A 150 -4.92 3.69 17.50
CA LEU A 150 -6.05 3.71 16.57
C LEU A 150 -7.04 4.85 16.87
N ARG A 151 -7.28 5.17 18.15
CA ARG A 151 -8.08 6.35 18.53
C ARG A 151 -7.42 7.64 18.08
N THR A 152 -6.12 7.83 18.34
CA THR A 152 -5.38 9.00 17.88
C THR A 152 -5.45 9.13 16.35
N ALA A 153 -5.27 8.03 15.61
CA ALA A 153 -5.41 8.05 14.16
C ALA A 153 -6.81 8.46 13.69
N LEU A 154 -7.87 7.91 14.32
CA LEU A 154 -9.25 8.26 14.00
C LEU A 154 -9.54 9.74 14.24
N PHE A 155 -9.07 10.31 15.37
CA PHE A 155 -9.19 11.74 15.63
C PHE A 155 -8.48 12.58 14.57
N MET A 156 -7.24 12.23 14.21
CA MET A 156 -6.49 12.94 13.18
C MET A 156 -7.14 12.85 11.80
N LEU A 157 -7.64 11.67 11.41
CA LEU A 157 -8.32 11.51 10.12
C LEU A 157 -9.61 12.33 10.06
N LYS A 158 -10.42 12.35 11.12
CA LYS A 158 -11.64 13.16 11.17
C LYS A 158 -11.32 14.65 11.06
N ASP A 159 -10.33 15.13 11.81
CA ASP A 159 -9.94 16.54 11.77
C ASP A 159 -9.40 16.95 10.39
N VAL A 160 -8.63 16.07 9.73
CA VAL A 160 -8.20 16.28 8.33
C VAL A 160 -9.39 16.32 7.36
N ASP A 161 -10.40 15.46 7.55
CA ASP A 161 -11.60 15.47 6.70
C ASP A 161 -12.42 16.75 6.87
N GLU A 162 -12.59 17.23 8.11
CA GLU A 162 -13.26 18.49 8.41
C GLU A 162 -12.55 19.68 7.75
N GLU A 163 -11.21 19.70 7.80
CA GLU A 163 -10.38 20.71 7.14
C GLU A 163 -10.49 20.65 5.61
N PHE A 164 -10.58 19.46 5.03
CA PHE A 164 -10.85 19.31 3.60
C PHE A 164 -12.28 19.72 3.23
N ALA A 165 -13.27 19.39 4.04
CA ALA A 165 -14.66 19.76 3.82
C ALA A 165 -14.85 21.28 3.78
N LYS A 166 -14.16 22.03 4.65
CA LYS A 166 -14.16 23.52 4.65
C LYS A 166 -13.62 24.13 3.36
N ARG A 167 -12.80 23.39 2.61
CA ARG A 167 -12.14 23.85 1.37
C ARG A 167 -12.86 23.45 0.10
N VAL A 168 -13.78 22.48 0.17
CA VAL A 168 -14.62 22.13 -0.98
C VAL A 168 -15.69 23.23 -1.10
N PRO A 169 -15.76 23.96 -2.22
CA PRO A 169 -16.77 24.99 -2.40
C PRO A 169 -18.17 24.37 -2.26
N GLY A 170 -19.06 25.05 -1.53
CA GLY A 170 -20.47 24.67 -1.50
C GLY A 170 -21.10 24.73 -2.92
N PRO A 171 -22.25 24.10 -3.13
CA PRO A 171 -22.90 24.01 -4.44
C PRO A 171 -23.25 25.37 -5.08
N SER A 172 -23.23 26.46 -4.32
CA SER A 172 -23.49 27.83 -4.78
C SER A 172 -22.23 28.62 -5.15
N SER A 173 -21.04 28.13 -4.80
CA SER A 173 -19.78 28.83 -5.06
C SER A 173 -19.19 28.41 -6.40
N LYS A 174 -18.96 29.36 -7.31
CA LYS A 174 -18.24 29.09 -8.55
C LYS A 174 -16.84 28.56 -8.21
N PRO A 175 -16.41 27.43 -8.79
CA PRO A 175 -15.05 26.93 -8.59
C PRO A 175 -14.09 27.99 -9.11
N THR A 176 -13.36 28.60 -8.19
CA THR A 176 -12.24 29.47 -8.54
C THR A 176 -11.03 28.55 -8.57
N ASP A 177 -10.70 28.02 -9.74
CA ASP A 177 -9.42 27.33 -9.93
C ASP A 177 -8.32 28.40 -9.85
N SER A 178 -7.94 28.76 -8.63
CA SER A 178 -6.72 29.51 -8.40
C SER A 178 -5.57 28.58 -8.73
N ASP A 179 -4.84 28.89 -9.81
CA ASP A 179 -3.64 28.18 -10.27
C ASP A 179 -2.43 28.38 -9.32
N ASP A 180 -2.72 28.62 -8.04
CA ASP A 180 -1.71 28.75 -7.00
C ASP A 180 -1.17 27.35 -6.69
N ASP A 181 0.03 27.09 -7.22
CA ASP A 181 0.84 25.88 -7.01
C ASP A 181 1.00 25.52 -5.52
N ALA A 182 0.73 26.44 -4.59
CA ALA A 182 0.75 26.18 -3.15
C ALA A 182 -0.49 25.40 -2.65
N SER A 183 -1.64 25.49 -3.32
CA SER A 183 -2.91 24.91 -2.86
C SER A 183 -3.15 23.49 -3.42
N LEU A 184 -4.15 22.78 -2.89
CA LEU A 184 -4.63 21.51 -3.47
C LEU A 184 -5.84 21.80 -4.35
N SER A 185 -5.86 21.24 -5.56
CA SER A 185 -7.02 21.36 -6.43
C SER A 185 -8.26 20.70 -5.81
N ILE A 186 -9.45 21.17 -6.17
CA ILE A 186 -10.73 20.62 -5.67
C ILE A 186 -10.84 19.13 -6.01
N THR A 187 -10.39 18.73 -7.20
CA THR A 187 -10.33 17.33 -7.63
C THR A 187 -9.41 16.51 -6.73
N ALA A 188 -8.23 17.04 -6.37
CA ALA A 188 -7.31 16.37 -5.47
C ALA A 188 -7.89 16.24 -4.05
N ILE A 189 -8.52 17.30 -3.54
CA ILE A 189 -9.21 17.28 -2.24
C ILE A 189 -10.31 16.22 -2.24
N THR A 190 -11.15 16.20 -3.28
CA THR A 190 -12.24 15.21 -3.40
C THR A 190 -11.69 13.78 -3.41
N ALA A 191 -10.65 13.51 -4.21
CA ALA A 191 -10.00 12.21 -4.23
C ALA A 191 -9.36 11.83 -2.89
N LEU A 192 -8.77 12.78 -2.17
CA LEU A 192 -8.21 12.58 -0.83
C LEU A 192 -9.30 12.21 0.17
N ARG A 193 -10.44 12.89 0.16
CA ARG A 193 -11.57 12.59 1.04
C ARG A 193 -12.12 11.18 0.81
N THR A 194 -12.28 10.76 -0.45
CA THR A 194 -12.70 9.38 -0.76
C THR A 194 -11.70 8.33 -0.23
N ASN A 195 -10.39 8.61 -0.29
CA ASN A 195 -9.39 7.72 0.32
C ASN A 195 -9.45 7.76 1.86
N LEU A 196 -9.69 8.93 2.44
CA LEU A 196 -9.80 9.14 3.87
C LEU A 196 -10.94 8.31 4.48
N GLU A 197 -12.13 8.32 3.86
CA GLU A 197 -13.28 7.49 4.27
C GLU A 197 -12.91 6.01 4.32
N LEU A 198 -12.18 5.50 3.33
CA LEU A 198 -11.69 4.11 3.33
C LEU A 198 -10.74 3.85 4.51
N TYR A 199 -9.85 4.80 4.83
CA TYR A 199 -8.92 4.66 5.94
C TYR A 199 -9.60 4.81 7.31
N LEU A 200 -10.66 5.61 7.43
CA LEU A 200 -11.53 5.65 8.61
C LEU A 200 -12.18 4.28 8.83
N ALA A 201 -12.77 3.69 7.78
CA ALA A 201 -13.34 2.35 7.86
C ALA A 201 -12.32 1.30 8.32
N LYS A 202 -11.12 1.31 7.72
CA LYS A 202 -10.00 0.42 8.12
C LYS A 202 -9.62 0.62 9.58
N ALA A 203 -9.48 1.87 10.02
CA ALA A 203 -9.12 2.19 11.40
C ALA A 203 -10.18 1.70 12.40
N TYR A 204 -11.46 1.89 12.10
CA TYR A 204 -12.56 1.38 12.91
C TYR A 204 -12.58 -0.15 12.98
N ARG A 205 -12.38 -0.86 11.86
CA ARG A 205 -12.26 -2.33 11.89
C ARG A 205 -11.09 -2.77 12.77
N TRP A 206 -9.93 -2.15 12.64
CA TRP A 206 -8.79 -2.48 13.50
C TRP A 206 -9.05 -2.17 14.97
N GLN A 207 -9.80 -1.10 15.26
CA GLN A 207 -10.21 -0.77 16.61
C GLN A 207 -11.12 -1.83 17.20
N ALA A 208 -12.11 -2.32 16.41
CA ALA A 208 -12.98 -3.42 16.80
C ALA A 208 -12.17 -4.66 17.20
N LEU A 209 -11.19 -5.06 16.39
CA LEU A 209 -10.33 -6.21 16.67
C LEU A 209 -9.55 -6.09 17.98
N CYS A 210 -9.34 -4.87 18.50
CA CYS A 210 -8.65 -4.66 19.77
C CYS A 210 -9.58 -4.67 21.00
N TYR A 211 -10.90 -4.70 20.80
CA TYR A 211 -11.88 -4.88 21.88
C TYR A 211 -12.14 -6.37 22.14
N PRO A 212 -12.62 -6.73 23.35
CA PRO A 212 -13.15 -8.08 23.57
C PRO A 212 -14.23 -8.38 22.53
N ALA A 213 -14.16 -9.59 21.94
CA ALA A 213 -15.17 -10.02 20.98
C ALA A 213 -16.57 -9.92 21.61
N GLU A 214 -17.55 -9.51 20.80
CA GLU A 214 -18.96 -9.40 21.21
C GLU A 214 -19.25 -8.34 22.28
N SER A 215 -18.26 -7.53 22.66
CA SER A 215 -18.52 -6.35 23.49
C SER A 215 -19.27 -5.27 22.71
N ALA A 216 -20.02 -4.42 23.41
CA ALA A 216 -20.71 -3.28 22.79
C ALA A 216 -19.75 -2.38 21.99
N ASP A 217 -18.55 -2.14 22.50
CA ASP A 217 -17.50 -1.38 21.80
C ASP A 217 -17.07 -2.04 20.48
N TRP A 218 -16.94 -3.37 20.48
CA TRP A 218 -16.60 -4.14 19.29
C TRP A 218 -17.65 -3.98 18.19
N TYR A 219 -18.94 -4.10 18.55
CA TYR A 219 -20.05 -3.90 17.60
C TYR A 219 -20.10 -2.46 17.10
N ASN A 220 -19.99 -1.50 18.00
CA ASN A 220 -20.03 -0.08 17.65
C ASN A 220 -18.91 0.26 16.65
N SER A 221 -17.67 -0.20 16.90
CA SER A 221 -16.57 0.01 15.96
C SER A 221 -16.79 -0.66 14.61
N LEU A 222 -17.36 -1.87 14.53
CA LEU A 222 -17.67 -2.50 13.24
C LEU A 222 -18.84 -1.85 12.50
N GLY A 223 -19.87 -1.41 13.22
CA GLY A 223 -20.99 -0.64 12.66
C GLY A 223 -20.49 0.64 12.02
N LEU A 224 -19.66 1.41 12.74
CA LEU A 224 -19.00 2.60 12.19
C LEU A 224 -18.13 2.29 10.97
N ALA A 225 -17.41 1.15 10.96
CA ALA A 225 -16.65 0.74 9.78
C ALA A 225 -17.56 0.49 8.56
N GLN A 226 -18.71 -0.17 8.74
CA GLN A 226 -19.67 -0.43 7.68
C GLN A 226 -20.35 0.85 7.18
N GLU A 227 -20.72 1.76 8.09
CA GLU A 227 -21.28 3.08 7.74
C GLU A 227 -20.33 3.87 6.84
N GLN A 228 -19.03 3.92 7.19
CA GLN A 228 -18.01 4.57 6.37
C GLN A 228 -17.79 3.86 5.03
N LEU A 229 -17.96 2.54 4.93
CA LEU A 229 -17.88 1.85 3.64
C LEU A 229 -19.13 2.07 2.79
N ALA A 230 -20.28 2.35 3.40
CA ALA A 230 -21.52 2.61 2.69
C ALA A 230 -21.50 3.96 1.94
N THR A 231 -20.81 4.98 2.47
CA THR A 231 -20.61 6.27 1.76
C THR A 231 -19.84 6.09 0.45
N LEU A 232 -18.99 5.06 0.39
CA LEU A 232 -18.18 4.71 -0.77
C LEU A 232 -18.88 3.82 -1.80
N ALA A 233 -20.19 3.59 -1.67
CA ALA A 233 -20.96 2.77 -2.62
C ALA A 233 -20.90 3.33 -4.06
N GLY A 234 -20.88 4.66 -4.20
CA GLY A 234 -20.86 5.37 -5.48
C GLY A 234 -19.49 5.43 -6.18
N VAL A 235 -18.43 4.84 -5.61
CA VAL A 235 -17.12 4.78 -6.27
C VAL A 235 -17.25 4.00 -7.59
N PRO A 236 -16.79 4.55 -8.75
CA PRO A 236 -16.87 3.88 -10.05
C PRO A 236 -16.14 2.54 -10.06
N ASP A 237 -16.66 1.56 -10.81
CA ASP A 237 -16.06 0.22 -10.91
C ASP A 237 -14.69 0.22 -11.58
N SER A 238 -14.40 1.22 -12.42
CA SER A 238 -13.09 1.44 -13.01
C SER A 238 -12.03 1.94 -12.02
N SER A 239 -12.44 2.43 -10.85
CA SER A 239 -11.52 2.97 -9.85
C SER A 239 -10.76 1.85 -9.14
N PRO A 240 -9.43 1.95 -8.97
CA PRO A 240 -8.66 0.98 -8.16
C PRO A 240 -9.12 0.96 -6.70
N LEU A 241 -9.79 2.02 -6.23
CA LEU A 241 -10.34 2.11 -4.89
C LEU A 241 -11.51 1.15 -4.68
N LYS A 242 -12.33 0.89 -5.71
CA LYS A 242 -13.51 0.02 -5.61
C LYS A 242 -13.14 -1.37 -5.10
N LYS A 243 -12.07 -1.96 -5.64
CA LYS A 243 -11.56 -3.27 -5.18
C LYS A 243 -11.19 -3.26 -3.71
N GLN A 244 -10.59 -2.16 -3.22
CA GLN A 244 -10.23 -2.04 -1.81
C GLN A 244 -11.47 -1.89 -0.92
N VAL A 245 -12.46 -1.11 -1.34
CA VAL A 245 -13.74 -0.95 -0.64
C VAL A 245 -14.47 -2.28 -0.52
N LEU A 246 -14.58 -3.03 -1.63
CA LEU A 246 -15.22 -4.35 -1.65
C LEU A 246 -14.48 -5.35 -0.76
N SER A 247 -13.14 -5.36 -0.82
CA SER A 247 -12.33 -6.21 0.06
C SER A 247 -12.55 -5.88 1.53
N GLU A 248 -12.54 -4.60 1.90
CA GLU A 248 -12.73 -4.18 3.28
C GLU A 248 -14.15 -4.48 3.79
N LYS A 249 -15.17 -4.32 2.94
CA LYS A 249 -16.55 -4.70 3.23
C LYS A 249 -16.67 -6.21 3.50
N ALA A 250 -16.10 -7.04 2.61
CA ALA A 250 -16.09 -8.48 2.77
C ALA A 250 -15.40 -8.92 4.08
N ILE A 251 -14.29 -8.26 4.45
CA ILE A 251 -13.60 -8.54 5.72
C ILE A 251 -14.49 -8.18 6.92
N CYS A 252 -15.14 -7.01 6.92
CA CYS A 252 -16.03 -6.61 8.02
C CYS A 252 -17.20 -7.59 8.17
N GLU A 253 -17.82 -7.98 7.05
CA GLU A 253 -18.89 -8.99 7.03
C GLU A 253 -18.39 -10.35 7.54
N GLN A 254 -17.21 -10.81 7.08
CA GLN A 254 -16.63 -12.08 7.53
C GLN A 254 -16.35 -12.08 9.05
N ILE A 255 -15.84 -10.98 9.60
CA ILE A 255 -15.60 -10.85 11.05
C ILE A 255 -16.91 -10.97 11.83
N MET A 256 -18.01 -10.42 11.31
CA MET A 256 -19.34 -10.57 11.91
C MET A 256 -19.87 -12.01 11.75
N LYS A 257 -19.78 -12.60 10.55
CA LYS A 257 -20.26 -13.97 10.28
C LYS A 257 -19.56 -15.01 11.17
N GLN A 258 -18.23 -14.96 11.24
CA GLN A 258 -17.41 -15.94 11.99
C GLN A 258 -17.73 -15.99 13.48
N ARG A 259 -18.28 -14.92 14.05
CA ARG A 259 -18.54 -14.84 15.49
C ARG A 259 -19.97 -15.13 15.87
N PHE A 260 -20.92 -14.88 14.98
CA PHE A 260 -22.35 -15.06 15.30
C PHE A 260 -23.03 -16.24 14.60
N GLY A 261 -22.34 -16.92 13.66
CA GLY A 261 -23.04 -17.80 12.72
C GLY A 261 -24.12 -17.06 11.92
N TYR A 262 -24.07 -15.72 11.92
CA TYR A 262 -25.07 -14.85 11.35
C TYR A 262 -24.82 -14.81 9.86
N GLU A 263 -25.65 -15.49 9.07
CA GLU A 263 -25.76 -15.16 7.66
C GLU A 263 -26.50 -13.83 7.55
N PRO A 264 -25.83 -12.72 7.19
CA PRO A 264 -26.56 -11.51 6.86
C PRO A 264 -27.49 -11.85 5.69
N ARG A 265 -28.75 -11.43 5.77
CA ARG A 265 -29.69 -11.45 4.64
C ARG A 265 -29.18 -10.49 3.56
N ILE A 266 -28.20 -10.93 2.79
CA ILE A 266 -27.70 -10.25 1.61
C ILE A 266 -27.57 -11.33 0.53
N SER A 267 -28.17 -11.04 -0.63
CA SER A 267 -28.21 -11.85 -1.85
C SER A 267 -26.89 -12.58 -2.19
N PRO A 268 -26.97 -13.74 -2.86
CA PRO A 268 -25.87 -14.68 -2.92
C PRO A 268 -24.72 -14.17 -3.79
N THR A 269 -23.56 -14.79 -3.56
CA THR A 269 -22.32 -14.79 -4.35
C THR A 269 -21.39 -13.57 -4.24
N LEU A 270 -20.58 -13.56 -3.18
CA LEU A 270 -19.15 -13.31 -3.35
C LEU A 270 -18.37 -14.48 -2.73
N PRO A 271 -17.41 -15.08 -3.46
CA PRO A 271 -16.60 -16.16 -2.92
C PRO A 271 -15.79 -15.66 -1.71
N ILE A 272 -15.69 -16.50 -0.70
CA ILE A 272 -14.90 -16.28 0.51
C ILE A 272 -13.44 -16.10 0.10
N LEU A 273 -12.94 -14.87 0.14
CA LEU A 273 -11.53 -14.56 -0.08
C LEU A 273 -10.79 -14.69 1.26
N GLU A 274 -9.99 -15.75 1.41
CA GLU A 274 -8.84 -15.74 2.31
C GLU A 274 -7.96 -14.50 2.03
N PRO A 275 -7.14 -14.01 2.98
CA PRO A 275 -6.17 -12.96 2.73
C PRO A 275 -5.03 -13.50 1.85
N LEU A 276 -5.34 -13.71 0.57
CA LEU A 276 -4.47 -14.20 -0.48
C LEU A 276 -3.90 -12.99 -1.24
N ALA A 277 -2.59 -12.98 -1.40
CA ALA A 277 -1.91 -12.21 -2.43
C ALA A 277 -2.62 -12.48 -3.78
N VAL A 278 -3.26 -11.45 -4.34
CA VAL A 278 -4.11 -11.56 -5.52
C VAL A 278 -3.24 -11.80 -6.76
N ALA A 279 -3.42 -12.98 -7.38
CA ALA A 279 -3.14 -13.18 -8.80
C ALA A 279 -4.33 -12.61 -9.61
N PRO A 280 -4.11 -11.97 -10.77
CA PRO A 280 -5.21 -11.41 -11.56
C PRO A 280 -6.04 -12.51 -12.23
N GLU A 281 -7.35 -12.47 -11.98
CA GLU A 281 -8.39 -13.28 -12.62
C GLU A 281 -8.62 -12.80 -14.06
N LYS A 282 -8.84 -13.76 -14.98
CA LYS A 282 -8.90 -13.59 -16.43
C LYS A 282 -10.03 -12.63 -16.84
N VAL A 283 -9.66 -11.51 -17.45
CA VAL A 283 -10.57 -10.73 -18.30
C VAL A 283 -10.46 -11.31 -19.70
N ASP A 284 -11.55 -11.86 -20.21
CA ASP A 284 -11.66 -12.30 -21.59
C ASP A 284 -11.76 -11.04 -22.48
N VAL A 285 -10.61 -10.55 -22.96
CA VAL A 285 -10.54 -9.42 -23.91
C VAL A 285 -10.48 -10.01 -25.32
N ARG A 286 -11.65 -10.24 -25.91
CA ARG A 286 -11.79 -10.15 -27.37
C ARG A 286 -12.40 -8.79 -27.70
N ALA A 287 -11.72 -8.08 -28.60
CA ALA A 287 -12.08 -6.79 -29.20
C ALA A 287 -11.78 -5.53 -28.36
N ALA A 288 -10.53 -5.09 -28.41
CA ALA A 288 -10.14 -3.69 -28.66
C ALA A 288 -8.60 -3.60 -28.67
N GLU A 289 -7.98 -3.62 -29.85
CA GLU A 289 -6.57 -3.29 -29.98
C GLU A 289 -6.40 -1.76 -29.95
N PRO A 290 -5.67 -1.18 -28.97
CA PRO A 290 -5.13 0.15 -29.15
C PRO A 290 -3.83 0.04 -29.96
N THR A 291 -3.71 0.87 -30.98
CA THR A 291 -2.50 1.08 -31.79
C THR A 291 -1.37 1.65 -30.93
N SER A 292 -0.71 0.77 -30.16
CA SER A 292 0.46 1.06 -29.34
C SER A 292 1.70 1.18 -30.21
N SER A 293 2.33 2.37 -30.19
CA SER A 293 3.59 2.71 -30.86
C SER A 293 4.72 1.74 -30.50
N ALA A 294 5.43 1.25 -31.52
CA ALA A 294 6.45 0.21 -31.41
C ALA A 294 7.62 0.50 -30.44
N GLY A 295 7.88 1.78 -30.08
CA GLY A 295 8.96 2.17 -29.17
C GLY A 295 8.78 1.70 -27.72
N ASP A 296 7.54 1.62 -27.22
CA ASP A 296 7.28 1.36 -25.80
C ASP A 296 7.28 -0.15 -25.45
N ARG A 297 7.19 -1.02 -26.46
CA ARG A 297 7.21 -2.49 -26.25
C ARG A 297 8.60 -3.02 -25.97
N SER A 298 9.64 -2.41 -26.57
CA SER A 298 11.04 -2.83 -26.40
C SER A 298 11.53 -2.61 -24.95
N GLY A 299 11.21 -1.45 -24.36
CA GLY A 299 11.56 -1.15 -22.97
C GLY A 299 10.92 -2.11 -21.97
N ARG A 300 9.61 -2.38 -22.13
CA ARG A 300 8.88 -3.30 -21.24
C ARG A 300 9.38 -4.75 -21.33
N GLN A 301 9.80 -5.20 -22.51
CA GLN A 301 10.39 -6.54 -22.67
C GLN A 301 11.78 -6.63 -22.01
N SER A 302 12.59 -5.58 -22.10
CA SER A 302 13.91 -5.53 -21.45
C SER A 302 13.81 -5.58 -19.92
N GLU A 303 12.90 -4.79 -19.34
CA GLU A 303 12.63 -4.80 -17.89
C GLU A 303 12.11 -6.15 -17.41
N ALA A 304 11.19 -6.75 -18.18
CA ALA A 304 10.63 -8.06 -17.88
C ALA A 304 11.71 -9.14 -17.79
N HIS A 305 12.66 -9.13 -18.74
CA HIS A 305 13.78 -10.06 -18.77
C HIS A 305 14.76 -9.83 -17.60
N ARG A 306 15.08 -8.57 -17.29
CA ARG A 306 15.94 -8.22 -16.14
C ARG A 306 15.35 -8.71 -14.81
N ALA A 307 14.04 -8.58 -14.63
CA ALA A 307 13.37 -9.08 -13.43
C ALA A 307 13.49 -10.60 -13.29
N GLU A 308 13.33 -11.36 -14.38
CA GLU A 308 13.53 -12.82 -14.39
C GLU A 308 14.98 -13.20 -14.10
N GLU A 309 15.95 -12.47 -14.64
CA GLU A 309 17.38 -12.72 -14.41
C GLU A 309 17.77 -12.50 -12.93
N VAL A 310 17.29 -11.42 -12.31
CA VAL A 310 17.51 -11.15 -10.88
C VAL A 310 16.89 -12.27 -10.03
N ALA A 311 15.64 -12.65 -10.31
CA ALA A 311 14.97 -13.71 -9.59
C ALA A 311 15.69 -15.07 -9.73
N ALA A 312 16.20 -15.37 -10.93
CA ALA A 312 16.99 -16.57 -11.19
C ALA A 312 18.32 -16.56 -10.43
N ARG A 313 19.05 -15.44 -10.41
CA ARG A 313 20.31 -15.31 -9.65
C ARG A 313 20.08 -15.53 -8.15
N LEU A 314 19.02 -14.94 -7.58
CA LEU A 314 18.66 -15.15 -6.18
C LEU A 314 18.25 -16.59 -5.88
N SER A 315 17.73 -17.33 -6.86
CA SER A 315 17.31 -18.73 -6.67
C SER A 315 18.49 -19.70 -6.47
N SER A 316 19.70 -19.30 -6.86
CA SER A 316 20.91 -20.13 -6.81
C SER A 316 21.52 -20.23 -5.41
N SER A 317 21.38 -19.20 -4.57
CA SER A 317 21.93 -19.22 -3.20
C SER A 317 20.87 -19.66 -2.18
N PRO A 318 21.19 -20.57 -1.24
CA PRO A 318 20.28 -20.99 -0.17
C PRO A 318 19.75 -19.84 0.69
N GLU A 319 20.60 -18.85 0.97
CA GLU A 319 20.29 -17.73 1.85
C GLU A 319 19.24 -16.79 1.23
N THR A 320 19.23 -16.68 -0.10
CA THR A 320 18.36 -15.75 -0.85
C THR A 320 17.12 -16.40 -1.44
N ARG A 321 16.84 -17.68 -1.16
CA ARG A 321 15.69 -18.41 -1.73
C ARG A 321 14.34 -17.77 -1.39
N ARG A 322 14.21 -17.21 -0.18
CA ARG A 322 12.99 -16.51 0.23
C ARG A 322 12.78 -15.23 -0.58
N ASP A 323 13.84 -14.47 -0.83
CA ASP A 323 13.76 -13.26 -1.66
C ASP A 323 13.45 -13.62 -3.11
N ALA A 324 14.11 -14.66 -3.65
CA ALA A 324 13.82 -15.20 -4.98
C ALA A 324 12.34 -15.57 -5.13
N TYR A 325 11.75 -16.20 -4.11
CA TYR A 325 10.34 -16.57 -4.10
C TYR A 325 9.42 -15.34 -4.20
N LEU A 326 9.75 -14.25 -3.48
CA LEU A 326 9.00 -12.99 -3.56
C LEU A 326 9.11 -12.36 -4.95
N HIS A 327 10.31 -12.34 -5.55
CA HIS A 327 10.51 -11.83 -6.90
C HIS A 327 9.71 -12.63 -7.95
N TRP A 328 9.76 -13.96 -7.90
CA TRP A 328 8.97 -14.79 -8.79
C TRP A 328 7.46 -14.64 -8.57
N SER A 329 7.00 -14.47 -7.33
CA SER A 329 5.60 -14.15 -7.03
C SER A 329 5.16 -12.83 -7.65
N HIS A 330 6.04 -11.83 -7.69
CA HIS A 330 5.75 -10.55 -8.33
C HIS A 330 5.69 -10.66 -9.86
N ILE A 331 6.63 -11.38 -10.48
CA ILE A 331 6.64 -11.64 -11.92
C ILE A 331 5.38 -12.37 -12.35
N GLU A 332 4.96 -13.39 -11.58
CA GLU A 332 3.75 -14.14 -11.83
C GLU A 332 2.50 -13.25 -11.78
N ALA A 333 2.35 -12.43 -10.74
CA ALA A 333 1.19 -11.54 -10.59
C ALA A 333 1.06 -10.49 -11.72
N ARG A 334 2.17 -10.15 -12.38
CA ARG A 334 2.20 -9.18 -13.50
C ARG A 334 2.14 -9.82 -14.87
N SER A 335 2.22 -11.14 -14.96
CA SER A 335 2.17 -11.86 -16.21
C SER A 335 0.73 -12.28 -16.53
N PRO A 336 0.28 -12.17 -17.80
CA PRO A 336 -1.03 -12.69 -18.19
C PRO A 336 -1.15 -14.18 -17.80
N GLY A 337 -2.23 -14.55 -17.13
CA GLY A 337 -2.42 -15.90 -16.60
C GLY A 337 -2.36 -16.95 -17.70
N GLY A 338 -1.50 -17.96 -17.53
CA GLY A 338 -1.27 -19.02 -18.51
C GLY A 338 -0.27 -18.69 -19.60
N SER A 339 0.25 -17.46 -19.67
CA SER A 339 1.34 -17.13 -20.60
C SER A 339 2.62 -17.93 -20.28
N PRO A 340 3.53 -18.14 -21.25
CA PRO A 340 4.80 -18.83 -20.99
C PRO A 340 5.61 -18.20 -19.85
N ARG A 341 5.56 -16.87 -19.74
CA ARG A 341 6.20 -16.12 -18.64
C ARG A 341 5.59 -16.45 -17.28
N TRP A 342 4.26 -16.43 -17.20
CA TRP A 342 3.52 -16.80 -16.00
C TRP A 342 3.84 -18.25 -15.58
N GLN A 343 3.88 -19.18 -16.53
CA GLN A 343 4.20 -20.59 -16.26
C GLN A 343 5.61 -20.78 -15.72
N ARG A 344 6.62 -20.09 -16.30
CA ARG A 344 8.00 -20.11 -15.78
C ARG A 344 8.05 -19.59 -14.34
N ALA A 345 7.39 -18.48 -14.06
CA ALA A 345 7.34 -17.91 -12.71
C ALA A 345 6.65 -18.84 -11.70
N ARG A 346 5.52 -19.43 -12.10
CA ARG A 346 4.77 -20.40 -11.29
C ARG A 346 5.61 -21.63 -10.97
N LYS A 347 6.27 -22.21 -11.97
CA LYS A 347 7.18 -23.36 -11.79
C LYS A 347 8.34 -23.01 -10.85
N ALA A 348 9.01 -21.89 -11.07
CA ALA A 348 10.11 -21.45 -10.21
C ALA A 348 9.69 -21.28 -8.74
N ARG A 349 8.45 -20.82 -8.47
CA ARG A 349 7.91 -20.73 -7.11
C ARG A 349 7.66 -22.09 -6.49
N ILE A 350 7.16 -23.06 -7.25
CA ILE A 350 6.95 -24.44 -6.77
C ILE A 350 8.32 -25.03 -6.39
N ASP A 351 9.30 -24.98 -7.29
CA ASP A 351 10.66 -25.49 -7.05
C ASP A 351 11.32 -24.81 -5.83
N LEU A 352 11.10 -23.51 -5.63
CA LEU A 352 11.62 -22.78 -4.47
C LEU A 352 10.94 -23.20 -3.15
N LEU A 353 9.63 -23.46 -3.15
CA LEU A 353 8.93 -23.96 -1.96
C LEU A 353 9.45 -25.34 -1.56
N GLU A 354 9.68 -26.23 -2.51
CA GLU A 354 10.31 -27.54 -2.25
C GLU A 354 11.71 -27.37 -1.66
N LYS A 355 12.55 -26.52 -2.27
CA LYS A 355 13.91 -26.20 -1.77
C LYS A 355 13.92 -25.50 -0.41
N LEU A 356 12.81 -24.91 0.03
CA LEU A 356 12.63 -24.30 1.35
C LEU A 356 12.07 -25.28 2.38
N GLY A 357 11.73 -26.52 1.99
CA GLY A 357 11.10 -27.51 2.85
C GLY A 357 9.60 -27.30 3.07
N GLU A 358 8.95 -26.46 2.25
CA GLU A 358 7.53 -26.13 2.35
C GLU A 358 6.66 -27.01 1.43
N GLN A 359 6.86 -28.33 1.48
CA GLN A 359 6.27 -29.31 0.54
C GLN A 359 4.75 -29.16 0.40
N GLY A 360 4.02 -29.02 1.51
CA GLY A 360 2.56 -28.90 1.48
C GLY A 360 2.05 -27.63 0.77
N ARG A 361 2.86 -26.57 0.67
CA ARG A 361 2.52 -25.37 -0.12
C ARG A 361 2.88 -25.55 -1.59
N ALA A 362 4.00 -26.23 -1.87
CA ALA A 362 4.37 -26.60 -3.23
C ALA A 362 3.27 -27.45 -3.89
N ASP A 363 2.82 -28.51 -3.21
CA ASP A 363 1.77 -29.42 -3.68
C ASP A 363 0.45 -28.68 -3.96
N LYS A 364 0.04 -27.78 -3.05
CA LYS A 364 -1.18 -26.97 -3.24
C LYS A 364 -1.06 -26.07 -4.46
N LEU A 365 0.09 -25.41 -4.63
CA LEU A 365 0.33 -24.51 -5.75
C LEU A 365 0.41 -25.27 -7.08
N GLN A 366 0.99 -26.47 -7.07
CA GLN A 366 1.02 -27.38 -8.21
C GLN A 366 -0.38 -27.85 -8.60
N LYS A 367 -1.17 -28.38 -7.66
CA LYS A 367 -2.55 -28.81 -7.90
C LYS A 367 -3.41 -27.68 -8.45
N LEU A 368 -3.29 -26.48 -7.88
CA LEU A 368 -4.00 -25.30 -8.40
C LEU A 368 -3.58 -24.98 -9.84
N THR A 369 -2.31 -25.15 -10.18
CA THR A 369 -1.81 -24.93 -11.54
C THR A 369 -2.35 -25.97 -12.52
N GLU A 370 -2.41 -27.24 -12.13
CA GLU A 370 -3.02 -28.32 -12.91
C GLU A 370 -4.51 -28.08 -13.18
N VAL A 371 -5.26 -27.60 -12.18
CA VAL A 371 -6.69 -27.30 -12.32
C VAL A 371 -6.92 -26.10 -13.25
N LEU A 372 -6.13 -25.03 -13.13
CA LEU A 372 -6.35 -23.80 -13.90
C LEU A 372 -5.83 -23.88 -15.34
N TYR A 373 -4.80 -24.70 -15.58
CA TYR A 373 -4.10 -24.78 -16.87
C TYR A 373 -3.71 -26.23 -17.23
N PRO A 374 -4.68 -27.15 -17.37
CA PRO A 374 -4.42 -28.59 -17.54
C PRO A 374 -3.54 -28.90 -18.76
N GLU A 375 -3.68 -28.14 -19.85
CA GLU A 375 -2.89 -28.33 -21.08
C GLU A 375 -1.39 -28.10 -20.88
N THR A 376 -1.03 -27.20 -19.97
CA THR A 376 0.36 -26.84 -19.69
C THR A 376 1.08 -27.90 -18.87
N THR A 377 0.32 -28.62 -18.03
CA THR A 377 0.83 -29.69 -17.18
C THR A 377 0.94 -31.02 -17.94
N ALA A 378 0.06 -31.26 -18.92
CA ALA A 378 0.16 -32.44 -19.78
C ALA A 378 1.44 -32.43 -20.63
N ALA A 379 1.89 -31.26 -21.09
CA ALA A 379 3.11 -31.12 -21.88
C ALA A 379 4.41 -31.40 -21.10
N ASN A 380 4.40 -31.22 -19.77
CA ASN A 380 5.58 -31.46 -18.92
C ASN A 380 5.67 -32.89 -18.36
N ARG A 381 4.65 -33.73 -18.57
CA ARG A 381 4.64 -35.15 -18.14
C ARG A 381 5.13 -36.11 -19.25
N LYS A 382 5.42 -35.60 -20.44
CA LYS A 382 6.15 -36.30 -21.50
C LYS A 382 7.61 -35.91 -21.43
#